data_AF-A0A8T5GHK0-F1
#
_entry.id   AF-A0A8T5GHK0-F1
#
_cell.length_a   1.000
_cell.length_b   1.000
_cell.length_c   1.000
_cell.angle_alpha   90.00
_cell.angle_beta   90.00
_cell.angle_gamma   90.00
#
_symmetry.space_group_name_H-M   'P 1'
#
loop_
_entity.id
_entity.type
_entity.pdbx_description
1 polymer ?
#
loop_
_entity_poly.entity_id
_entity_poly.type
_entity_poly.pdbx_seq_one_letter_code
_entity_poly.pdbx_strand_id
1 'polypeptide(L)' 'MGQDLFQGEKVLAFDLETTGVSTHQDKIVQLALIGSAADGTAVNYERLVNPKRSIPYDASRIHGIYDR' A
#
# COMPACT_ATOMS: atom_id res chain seq x y z
N MET A 1 -11.61 -18.58 -23.94
CA MET A 1 -10.72 -18.40 -22.78
C MET A 1 -10.11 -17.02 -22.92
N GLY A 2 -10.34 -16.13 -21.96
CA GLY A 2 -9.71 -14.80 -21.99
C GLY A 2 -8.20 -14.98 -21.85
N GLN A 3 -7.41 -14.27 -22.65
CA GLN A 3 -5.97 -14.25 -22.47
C GLN A 3 -5.67 -13.64 -21.11
N ASP A 4 -4.80 -14.30 -20.33
CA ASP A 4 -4.25 -13.69 -19.12
C ASP A 4 -3.32 -12.56 -19.56
N LEU A 5 -3.77 -11.33 -19.33
CA LEU A 5 -3.10 -10.10 -19.77
C LEU A 5 -1.70 -9.93 -19.17
N PHE A 6 -1.39 -10.65 -18.09
CA PHE A 6 -0.15 -10.52 -17.34
C PHE A 6 0.68 -11.80 -17.31
N GLN A 7 0.39 -12.76 -18.19
CA GLN A 7 1.14 -14.01 -18.25
C GLN A 7 2.64 -13.75 -18.52
N GLY A 8 3.49 -14.27 -17.64
CA GLY A 8 4.95 -14.10 -17.73
C GLY A 8 5.47 -12.77 -17.16
N GLU A 9 4.57 -11.88 -16.71
CA GLU A 9 4.93 -10.59 -16.13
C GLU A 9 4.91 -10.64 -14.60
N LYS A 10 5.81 -9.85 -13.97
CA LYS A 10 5.71 -9.57 -12.54
C LYS A 10 4.79 -8.37 -12.35
N VAL A 11 3.66 -8.58 -11.68
CA VAL A 11 2.66 -7.55 -11.43
C VAL A 11 2.41 -7.36 -9.95
N LEU A 12 2.24 -6.11 -9.55
CA LEU A 12 1.88 -5.72 -8.19
C LEU A 12 0.82 -4.63 -8.26
N ALA A 13 -0.31 -4.88 -7.61
CA ALA A 13 -1.18 -3.82 -7.14
C ALA A 13 -0.68 -3.38 -5.76
N PHE A 14 -0.77 -2.09 -5.49
CA PHE A 14 -0.40 -1.53 -4.20
C PHE A 14 -1.47 -0.56 -3.72
N ASP A 15 -1.54 -0.43 -2.41
CA ASP A 15 -2.37 0.56 -1.73
C ASP A 15 -1.59 1.18 -0.57
N LEU A 16 -1.88 2.45 -0.26
CA LEU A 16 -1.17 3.23 0.75
C LEU A 16 -2.15 3.94 1.67
N GLU A 17 -1.87 3.83 2.98
CA GLU A 17 -2.44 4.76 3.97
C GLU A 17 -1.39 5.80 4.33
N THR A 18 -1.84 7.06 4.44
CA THR A 18 -0.93 8.20 4.53
C THR A 18 -1.39 9.21 5.57
N THR A 19 -0.49 10.09 5.99
CA THR A 19 -0.82 11.18 6.92
C THR A 19 -1.72 12.26 6.30
N GLY A 20 -2.01 12.20 5.00
CA GLY A 20 -2.78 13.19 4.25
C GLY A 20 -2.62 13.01 2.73
N VAL A 21 -3.22 13.89 1.94
CA VAL A 21 -3.34 13.72 0.47
C VAL A 21 -2.17 14.32 -0.33
N SER A 22 -1.25 15.04 0.31
CA SER A 22 -0.16 15.72 -0.39
C SER A 22 0.99 14.77 -0.68
N THR A 23 1.23 14.47 -1.95
CA THR A 23 2.38 13.64 -2.38
C THR A 23 3.75 14.25 -2.05
N HIS A 24 3.81 15.56 -1.78
CA HIS A 24 5.05 16.27 -1.44
C HIS A 24 5.32 16.30 0.07
N GLN A 25 4.27 16.37 0.88
CA GLN A 25 4.39 16.66 2.32
C GLN A 25 4.01 15.48 3.20
N ASP A 26 3.02 14.69 2.79
CA ASP A 26 2.50 13.59 3.60
C ASP A 26 3.37 12.34 3.51
N LYS A 27 3.26 11.52 4.54
CA LYS A 27 4.12 10.34 4.75
C LYS A 27 3.27 9.08 4.78
N ILE A 28 3.87 7.99 4.34
CA ILE A 28 3.25 6.66 4.36
C ILE A 28 3.16 6.17 5.80
N VAL A 29 1.97 5.70 6.18
CA VAL A 29 1.64 5.06 7.46
C VAL A 29 1.55 3.53 7.28
N GLN A 30 1.02 3.06 6.15
CA GLN A 30 0.93 1.65 5.79
C GLN A 30 1.21 1.48 4.30
N LEU A 31 1.79 0.34 3.92
CA LEU A 31 1.77 -0.13 2.54
C LEU A 31 1.27 -1.58 2.46
N ALA A 32 0.47 -1.86 1.44
CA ALA A 32 0.01 -3.19 1.09
C ALA A 32 0.31 -3.48 -0.38
N LEU A 33 0.74 -4.71 -0.66
CA LEU A 33 1.07 -5.22 -2.00
C LEU A 33 0.37 -6.56 -2.20
N ILE A 34 -0.32 -6.71 -3.32
CA ILE A 34 -0.81 -8.00 -3.82
C ILE A 34 -0.43 -8.16 -5.29
N GLY A 35 -0.17 -9.38 -5.74
CA GLY A 35 0.09 -9.62 -7.15
C GLY A 35 0.73 -10.98 -7.41
N SER A 36 1.54 -11.06 -8.46
CA SER A 36 2.24 -12.28 -8.85
C SER A 36 3.64 -12.00 -9.36
N ALA A 37 4.56 -12.91 -9.09
CA ALA A 37 5.84 -13.00 -9.78
C ALA A 37 5.65 -13.47 -11.23
N ALA A 38 6.70 -13.35 -12.04
CA ALA A 38 6.68 -13.74 -13.46
C ALA A 38 6.37 -15.22 -13.69
N ASP A 39 6.65 -16.08 -12.69
CA ASP A 39 6.32 -17.51 -12.71
C ASP A 39 4.90 -17.81 -12.20
N GLY A 40 4.11 -16.78 -11.90
CA GLY A 40 2.75 -16.90 -11.36
C GLY A 40 2.68 -17.04 -9.84
N THR A 41 3.81 -17.10 -9.13
CA THR A 41 3.81 -17.19 -7.65
C THR A 41 3.15 -15.95 -7.04
N ALA A 42 2.13 -16.14 -6.19
CA ALA A 42 1.43 -15.05 -5.55
C ALA A 42 2.37 -14.23 -4.63
N VAL A 43 2.24 -12.90 -4.69
CA VAL A 43 2.89 -11.96 -3.79
C VAL A 43 1.81 -11.36 -2.89
N ASN A 44 2.02 -11.41 -1.59
CA ASN A 44 1.22 -10.71 -0.59
C ASN A 44 2.17 -10.14 0.46
N TYR A 45 2.07 -8.83 0.69
CA TYR A 45 2.91 -8.12 1.66
C TYR A 45 2.16 -6.95 2.25
N GLU A 46 2.15 -6.81 3.56
CA GLU A 46 1.54 -5.69 4.27
C GLU A 46 2.44 -5.28 5.44
N ARG A 47 2.58 -3.96 5.64
CA ARG A 47 3.38 -3.43 6.75
C ARG A 47 2.95 -2.03 7.17
N LEU A 48 2.86 -1.82 8.48
CA LEU A 48 2.87 -0.49 9.10
C LEU A 48 4.27 0.12 9.09
N VAL A 49 4.34 1.39 8.73
CA VAL A 49 5.56 2.19 8.66
C VAL A 49 5.44 3.32 9.68
N ASN A 50 6.52 3.62 10.41
CA ASN A 50 6.55 4.82 11.25
C ASN A 50 6.78 6.05 10.35
N PRO A 51 5.81 6.98 10.20
CA PRO A 51 5.91 8.11 9.29
C PRO A 51 6.89 9.20 9.79
N LYS A 52 7.47 9.03 10.98
CA LYS A 52 8.38 9.99 11.66
C LYS A 52 7.75 11.38 11.86
N ARG A 53 6.43 11.42 11.96
CA ARG A 53 5.58 12.58 12.29
C ARG A 53 4.26 12.08 12.89
N SER A 54 3.52 12.94 13.57
CA SER A 54 2.16 12.59 14.02
C SER A 54 1.23 12.34 12.84
N ILE A 55 0.33 11.37 13.00
CA ILE A 55 -0.75 11.09 12.05
C ILE A 55 -1.92 12.04 12.37
N PRO A 56 -2.33 12.93 11.44
CA PRO A 56 -3.46 13.83 11.65
C PRO A 56 -4.75 13.08 11.95
N TYR A 57 -5.56 13.60 12.89
CA TYR A 57 -6.79 12.95 13.36
C TYR A 57 -7.77 12.60 12.22
N ASP A 58 -7.93 13.47 11.23
CA ASP A 58 -8.83 13.19 10.11
C ASP A 58 -8.36 12.01 9.25
N ALA A 59 -7.03 11.84 9.07
CA ALA A 59 -6.47 10.67 8.40
C ALA A 59 -6.69 9.41 9.25
N SER A 60 -6.37 9.48 10.54
CA SER A 60 -6.58 8.38 11.48
C SER A 60 -8.05 7.95 11.57
N ARG A 61 -8.99 8.89 11.47
CA ARG A 61 -10.44 8.60 11.47
C ARG A 61 -10.87 7.85 10.20
N ILE A 62 -10.16 8.01 9.08
CA ILE A 62 -10.43 7.31 7.83
C ILE A 62 -9.86 5.89 7.86
N HIS A 63 -8.54 5.76 8.07
CA HIS A 63 -7.86 4.47 7.95
C HIS A 63 -7.71 3.70 9.28
N GLY A 64 -8.13 4.28 10.41
CA GLY A 64 -8.16 3.61 11.72
C GLY A 64 -6.79 3.40 12.38
N ILE A 65 -5.71 4.01 11.86
CA ILE A 65 -4.35 3.88 12.42
C ILE A 65 -4.04 5.16 13.18
N TYR A 66 -3.65 5.03 14.44
CA TYR A 66 -3.36 6.15 15.33
C TYR A 66 -1.91 6.08 15.80
N ASP A 67 -1.36 7.22 16.21
CA ASP A 67 -0.05 7.30 16.86
C ASP A 67 -0.02 6.36 18.08
N ARG A 68 1.10 5.65 18.27
CA ARG A 68 1.36 4.74 19.39
C ARG A 68 2.52 5.23 20.24
#